data_AF-A0A1X0DR94-F1
#
_entry.id   AF-A0A1X0DR94-F1
#
_cell.length_a   1.000
_cell.length_b   1.000
_cell.length_c   1.000
_cell.angle_alpha   90.00
_cell.angle_beta   90.00
_cell.angle_gamma   90.00
#
_symmetry.space_group_name_H-M   'P 1'
#
loop_
_entity.id
_entity.type
_entity.pdbx_description
1 polymer ?
#
loop_
_entity_poly.entity_id
_entity_poly.type
_entity_poly.pdbx_seq_one_letter_code
_entity_poly.pdbx_strand_id
1 'polypeptide(L)'
;MASDESGSAFAGLGRRGLVNRMHEQLDELLAARDQMEQLLRVIVEIGAHLDLDTTLRRIIAAARELTSAPYGALAVRDPEGDLLRFVHQGIDEDTARLIGHLPVGKGVLSLSLLDTPALRMDDLTAHPAAVGFPEHHPPMRAFLAVPITIRGTVFGNLYLTHDDPALAFSESDEVAARALAFAAAVAIDNAQLFERERTSVKWMEASREITTALLSSAGPHVRPLELIAERARAVTDAEQAIVLVPADPELPDDEIDTLVVSAAVGVYASEVIGRRVPVDGSTSGAVFRSGKPLITELLKYPIQAFTDVGQRPAIVMPLRAHDRVAGVIAIARGADQPPFDESYLDLVSDFATHAAMALVLASAREDARRLTILAERERIAHDLHDHVIQRLFAAGMDLQGTLARARSPEVADRLNRTLDDLQTIIEEIRATIFQLKSPLGRDLDFRQRIQRIIADLTENRDIVTTIRTHGPMTAVDGELAEHAEAVTAEAVSNAVRHSGASRLTVEVSVADMFTLDVSDNGRGIPADNPRTSGLANMKHRAEQLGGTCEITTPPEGGTRVHWTAPLTDR
;
A
#
# COMPACT_ATOMS: atom_id res chain seq x y z
N MET A 1 -30.31 -106.71 36.11
CA MET A 1 -29.00 -106.53 35.49
C MET A 1 -29.21 -106.08 34.07
N ALA A 2 -28.45 -105.06 33.68
CA ALA A 2 -28.20 -104.55 32.33
C ALA A 2 -29.29 -103.67 31.68
N SER A 3 -28.90 -102.41 31.59
CA SER A 3 -29.43 -101.23 30.91
C SER A 3 -29.02 -101.17 29.41
N ASP A 4 -29.54 -100.14 28.74
CA ASP A 4 -29.02 -99.46 27.54
C ASP A 4 -29.18 -100.11 26.16
N GLU A 5 -29.37 -99.37 25.08
CA GLU A 5 -29.91 -98.02 24.83
C GLU A 5 -30.14 -97.99 23.31
N SER A 6 -31.17 -97.27 22.89
CA SER A 6 -31.49 -96.92 21.51
C SER A 6 -30.28 -96.33 20.74
N GLY A 7 -29.86 -97.02 19.69
CA GLY A 7 -28.90 -96.53 18.70
C GLY A 7 -29.42 -95.30 17.96
N SER A 8 -28.89 -94.14 18.35
CA SER A 8 -29.15 -92.82 17.79
C SER A 8 -28.64 -92.67 16.35
N ALA A 9 -29.52 -92.17 15.48
CA ALA A 9 -29.28 -91.80 14.09
C ALA A 9 -28.37 -90.56 13.89
N PHE A 10 -27.51 -90.19 14.85
CA PHE A 10 -26.78 -88.91 14.82
C PHE A 10 -25.26 -88.94 15.12
N ALA A 11 -24.60 -90.09 15.16
CA ALA A 11 -23.20 -90.15 15.60
C ALA A 11 -22.11 -89.90 14.52
N GLY A 12 -22.46 -89.70 13.23
CA GLY A 12 -21.49 -89.80 12.14
C GLY A 12 -20.92 -88.49 11.53
N LEU A 13 -21.63 -87.36 11.60
CA LEU A 13 -21.33 -86.20 10.73
C LEU A 13 -21.14 -84.85 11.44
N GLY A 14 -21.21 -84.80 12.78
CA GLY A 14 -21.27 -83.53 13.52
C GLY A 14 -19.96 -82.94 14.05
N ARG A 15 -18.88 -83.73 14.23
CA ARG A 15 -17.68 -83.27 14.98
C ARG A 15 -16.52 -82.77 14.12
N ARG A 16 -16.16 -83.43 13.01
CA ARG A 16 -15.04 -82.97 12.17
C ARG A 16 -15.39 -81.73 11.35
N GLY A 17 -16.60 -81.64 10.79
CA GLY A 17 -17.05 -80.45 10.07
C GLY A 17 -17.23 -79.23 10.97
N LEU A 18 -17.63 -79.42 12.23
CA LEU A 18 -17.73 -78.33 13.22
C LEU A 18 -16.34 -77.88 13.69
N VAL A 19 -15.42 -78.81 13.94
CA VAL A 19 -14.04 -78.49 14.32
C VAL A 19 -13.28 -77.81 13.18
N ASN A 20 -13.43 -78.24 11.93
CA ASN A 20 -12.83 -77.55 10.78
C ASN A 20 -13.41 -76.14 10.61
N ARG A 21 -14.73 -75.97 10.70
CA ARG A 21 -15.35 -74.63 10.68
C ARG A 21 -14.88 -73.75 11.84
N MET A 22 -14.68 -74.31 13.03
CA MET A 22 -14.14 -73.56 14.17
C MET A 22 -12.67 -73.19 13.98
N HIS A 23 -11.85 -74.01 13.31
CA HIS A 23 -10.47 -73.65 12.97
C HIS A 23 -10.44 -72.59 11.87
N GLU A 24 -11.25 -72.73 10.82
CA GLU A 24 -11.41 -71.71 9.78
C GLU A 24 -11.85 -70.37 10.38
N GLN A 25 -12.83 -70.36 11.29
CA GLN A 25 -13.25 -69.15 12.01
C GLN A 25 -12.17 -68.59 12.95
N LEU A 26 -11.35 -69.44 13.58
CA LEU A 26 -10.25 -68.98 14.43
C LEU A 26 -9.13 -68.35 13.59
N ASP A 27 -8.80 -68.96 12.46
CA ASP A 27 -7.80 -68.47 11.52
C ASP A 27 -8.25 -67.15 10.89
N GLU A 28 -9.53 -67.01 10.52
CA GLU A 28 -10.13 -65.74 10.09
C GLU A 28 -10.05 -64.65 11.18
N LEU A 29 -10.35 -65.00 12.44
CA LEU A 29 -10.27 -64.05 13.56
C LEU A 29 -8.83 -63.63 13.88
N LEU A 30 -7.87 -64.56 13.80
CA LEU A 30 -6.45 -64.26 13.98
C LEU A 30 -5.93 -63.38 12.85
N ALA A 31 -6.27 -63.68 11.60
CA ALA A 31 -5.92 -62.86 10.45
C ALA A 31 -6.51 -61.44 10.56
N ALA A 32 -7.78 -61.31 10.97
CA ALA A 32 -8.42 -60.01 11.18
C ALA A 32 -7.76 -59.21 12.31
N ARG A 33 -7.33 -59.88 13.40
CA ARG A 33 -6.60 -59.25 14.49
C ARG A 33 -5.23 -58.75 14.03
N ASP A 34 -4.46 -59.59 13.35
CA ASP A 34 -3.12 -59.26 12.88
C ASP A 34 -3.16 -58.09 11.88
N GLN A 35 -4.17 -58.10 10.99
CA GLN A 35 -4.44 -57.01 10.05
C GLN A 35 -4.81 -55.70 10.78
N MET A 36 -5.61 -55.76 11.85
CA MET A 36 -5.93 -54.59 12.68
C MET A 36 -4.70 -54.05 13.42
N GLU A 37 -3.86 -54.91 13.98
CA GLU A 37 -2.61 -54.51 14.63
C GLU A 37 -1.63 -53.84 13.64
N GLN A 38 -1.55 -54.36 12.41
CA GLN A 38 -0.75 -53.76 11.34
C GLN A 38 -1.31 -52.40 10.91
N LEU A 39 -2.62 -52.28 10.73
CA LEU A 39 -3.30 -51.00 10.42
C LEU A 39 -3.05 -49.95 11.51
N LEU A 40 -3.22 -50.30 12.78
CA LEU A 40 -2.99 -49.37 13.89
C LEU A 40 -1.54 -48.91 13.97
N ARG A 41 -0.57 -49.79 13.73
CA ARG A 41 0.85 -49.44 13.70
C ARG A 41 1.14 -48.42 12.59
N VAL A 42 0.65 -48.69 11.39
CA VAL A 42 0.81 -47.80 10.23
C VAL A 42 0.19 -46.44 10.51
N ILE A 43 -1.04 -46.38 11.06
CA ILE A 43 -1.73 -45.12 11.38
C ILE A 43 -0.95 -44.29 12.41
N VAL A 44 -0.40 -44.92 13.45
CA VAL A 44 0.41 -44.23 14.48
C VAL A 44 1.72 -43.70 13.89
N GLU A 45 2.39 -44.46 13.01
CA GLU A 45 3.62 -44.02 12.35
C GLU A 45 3.39 -42.86 11.36
N ILE A 46 2.24 -42.84 10.68
CA ILE A 46 1.83 -41.76 9.76
C ILE A 46 1.67 -40.42 10.50
N GLY A 47 1.11 -40.44 11.72
CA GLY A 47 0.88 -39.24 12.52
C GLY A 47 2.15 -38.55 13.07
N ALA A 48 3.32 -39.19 12.98
CA ALA A 48 4.57 -38.69 13.56
C ALA A 48 5.42 -37.81 12.61
N HIS A 49 5.06 -37.74 11.31
CA HIS A 49 5.89 -37.07 10.30
C HIS A 49 5.21 -35.83 9.72
N LEU A 50 5.98 -34.74 9.62
CA LEU A 50 5.53 -33.43 9.13
C LEU A 50 5.61 -33.28 7.60
N ASP A 51 6.28 -34.19 6.90
CA ASP A 51 6.38 -34.14 5.44
C ASP A 51 5.25 -34.92 4.76
N LEU A 52 4.32 -34.19 4.14
CA LEU A 52 3.14 -34.75 3.49
C LEU A 52 3.51 -35.76 2.41
N ASP A 53 4.54 -35.51 1.60
CA ASP A 53 4.92 -36.42 0.51
C ASP A 53 5.41 -37.77 1.01
N THR A 54 6.26 -37.75 2.03
CA THR A 54 6.73 -38.97 2.68
C THR A 54 5.57 -39.73 3.32
N THR A 55 4.66 -39.01 3.97
CA THR A 55 3.49 -39.59 4.63
C THR A 55 2.53 -40.24 3.60
N LEU A 56 2.20 -39.57 2.50
CA LEU A 56 1.35 -40.12 1.43
C LEU A 56 1.99 -41.33 0.75
N ARG A 57 3.30 -41.31 0.49
CA ARG A 57 4.02 -42.48 -0.05
C ARG A 57 3.94 -43.69 0.89
N ARG A 58 4.07 -43.47 2.21
CA ARG A 58 3.93 -44.55 3.19
C ARG A 58 2.51 -45.10 3.26
N ILE A 59 1.51 -44.25 3.16
CA ILE A 59 0.10 -44.67 3.09
C ILE A 59 -0.13 -45.58 1.88
N ILE A 60 0.37 -45.19 0.69
CA ILE A 60 0.24 -46.00 -0.52
C ILE A 60 0.98 -47.34 -0.35
N ALA A 61 2.18 -47.33 0.22
CA ALA A 61 2.96 -48.55 0.47
C ALA A 61 2.20 -49.53 1.37
N ALA A 62 1.66 -49.04 2.49
CA ALA A 62 0.86 -49.84 3.40
C ALA A 62 -0.44 -50.33 2.77
N ALA A 63 -1.10 -49.49 1.95
CA ALA A 63 -2.31 -49.88 1.23
C ALA A 63 -2.03 -51.03 0.24
N ARG A 64 -0.91 -50.95 -0.49
CA ARG A 64 -0.45 -52.02 -1.39
C ARG A 64 -0.13 -53.31 -0.63
N GLU A 65 0.58 -53.22 0.49
CA GLU A 65 0.94 -54.39 1.29
C GLU A 65 -0.29 -55.09 1.89
N LEU A 66 -1.20 -54.32 2.50
CA LEU A 66 -2.40 -54.86 3.16
C LEU A 66 -3.43 -55.42 2.19
N THR A 67 -3.48 -54.92 0.95
CA THR A 67 -4.42 -55.38 -0.08
C THR A 67 -3.78 -56.26 -1.14
N SER A 68 -2.48 -56.57 -0.99
CA SER A 68 -1.67 -57.26 -2.00
C SER A 68 -1.73 -56.62 -3.41
N ALA A 69 -1.99 -55.31 -3.49
CA ALA A 69 -2.08 -54.60 -4.77
C ALA A 69 -0.67 -54.31 -5.33
N PRO A 70 -0.34 -54.74 -6.56
CA PRO A 70 0.95 -54.41 -7.18
C PRO A 70 1.10 -52.91 -7.44
N TYR A 71 0.00 -52.19 -7.66
CA TYR A 71 0.01 -50.76 -7.98
C TYR A 71 -0.91 -49.98 -7.05
N GLY A 72 -0.49 -48.78 -6.69
CA GLY A 72 -1.29 -47.85 -5.91
C GLY A 72 -0.97 -46.40 -6.24
N ALA A 73 -1.97 -45.53 -6.17
CA ALA A 73 -1.81 -44.10 -6.41
C ALA A 73 -2.74 -43.30 -5.51
N LEU A 74 -2.35 -42.07 -5.19
CA LEU A 74 -3.14 -41.13 -4.43
C LEU A 74 -3.15 -39.80 -5.17
N ALA A 75 -4.35 -39.31 -5.47
CA ALA A 75 -4.56 -37.99 -6.04
C ALA A 75 -5.11 -37.07 -4.97
N VAL A 76 -4.46 -35.93 -4.73
CA VAL A 76 -4.96 -34.83 -3.90
C VAL A 76 -5.41 -33.71 -4.82
N ARG A 77 -6.59 -33.17 -4.55
CA ARG A 77 -7.22 -32.08 -5.28
C ARG A 77 -7.50 -30.91 -4.35
N ASP A 78 -7.57 -29.72 -4.91
CA ASP A 78 -8.10 -28.56 -4.20
C ASP A 78 -9.65 -28.60 -4.15
N PRO A 79 -10.29 -27.70 -3.40
CA PRO A 79 -11.75 -27.60 -3.37
C PRO A 79 -12.40 -27.33 -4.74
N GLU A 80 -11.68 -26.71 -5.67
CA GLU A 80 -12.11 -26.38 -7.03
C GLU A 80 -12.05 -27.59 -7.98
N GLY A 81 -11.30 -28.64 -7.60
CA GLY A 81 -11.19 -29.93 -8.28
C GLY A 81 -9.90 -30.14 -9.07
N ASP A 82 -8.99 -29.15 -9.08
CA ASP A 82 -7.71 -29.23 -9.75
C ASP A 82 -6.75 -30.15 -9.00
N LEU A 83 -5.92 -30.87 -9.77
CA LEU A 83 -5.00 -31.86 -9.23
C LEU A 83 -3.78 -31.15 -8.60
N LEU A 84 -3.81 -30.98 -7.28
CA LEU A 84 -2.68 -30.43 -6.52
C LEU A 84 -1.49 -31.39 -6.49
N ARG A 85 -1.75 -32.69 -6.37
CA ARG A 85 -0.70 -33.67 -6.19
C ARG A 85 -1.11 -35.06 -6.66
N PHE A 86 -0.17 -35.78 -7.24
CA PHE A 86 -0.34 -37.18 -7.61
C PHE A 86 0.89 -37.97 -7.20
N VAL A 87 0.69 -38.94 -6.32
CA VAL A 87 1.75 -39.83 -5.82
C VAL A 87 1.39 -41.24 -6.23
N HIS A 88 2.33 -42.00 -6.78
CA HIS A 88 2.12 -43.40 -7.16
C HIS A 88 3.23 -44.30 -6.66
N GLN A 89 2.94 -45.60 -6.57
CA GLN A 89 3.90 -46.66 -6.32
C GLN A 89 3.52 -47.92 -7.11
N GLY A 90 4.52 -48.75 -7.42
CA GLY A 90 4.40 -49.96 -8.24
C GLY A 90 4.79 -49.76 -9.70
N ILE A 91 4.85 -48.51 -10.16
CA ILE A 91 5.43 -48.13 -11.47
C ILE A 91 6.79 -47.48 -11.20
N ASP A 92 7.85 -47.98 -11.85
CA ASP A 92 9.21 -47.43 -11.74
C ASP A 92 9.35 -46.10 -12.49
N GLU A 93 10.41 -45.34 -12.18
CA GLU A 93 10.61 -43.99 -12.74
C GLU A 93 10.85 -43.99 -14.26
N ASP A 94 11.45 -45.04 -14.83
CA ASP A 94 11.68 -45.13 -16.28
C ASP A 94 10.36 -45.32 -17.02
N THR A 95 9.52 -46.24 -16.53
CA THR A 95 8.17 -46.46 -17.05
C THR A 95 7.29 -45.21 -16.87
N ALA A 96 7.33 -44.55 -15.70
CA ALA A 96 6.58 -43.33 -15.46
C ALA A 96 6.97 -42.19 -16.43
N ARG A 97 8.25 -42.05 -16.74
CA ARG A 97 8.74 -41.08 -17.74
C ARG A 97 8.25 -41.39 -19.16
N LEU A 98 8.17 -42.67 -19.52
CA LEU A 98 7.67 -43.10 -20.84
C LEU A 98 6.16 -42.88 -21.00
N ILE A 99 5.37 -43.03 -19.92
CA ILE A 99 3.94 -42.70 -19.89
C ILE A 99 3.71 -41.20 -20.14
N GLY A 100 4.64 -40.35 -19.67
CA GLY A 100 4.65 -38.91 -19.94
C GLY A 100 3.75 -38.12 -18.99
N HIS A 101 2.52 -37.83 -19.40
CA HIS A 101 1.65 -36.90 -18.67
C HIS A 101 0.99 -37.53 -17.41
N LEU A 102 0.65 -36.69 -16.43
CA LEU A 102 -0.17 -37.09 -15.29
C LEU A 102 -1.64 -37.32 -15.70
N PRO A 103 -2.39 -38.17 -14.96
CA PRO A 103 -3.79 -38.44 -15.29
C PRO A 103 -4.65 -37.18 -15.16
N VAL A 104 -5.30 -36.80 -16.27
CA VAL A 104 -6.16 -35.60 -16.38
C VAL A 104 -7.59 -35.82 -15.88
N GLY A 105 -7.82 -36.78 -14.98
CA GLY A 105 -9.15 -37.05 -14.41
C GLY A 105 -10.23 -37.41 -15.44
N LYS A 106 -9.87 -38.13 -16.51
CA LYS A 106 -10.82 -38.65 -17.52
C LYS A 106 -11.21 -40.10 -17.22
N GLY A 107 -12.39 -40.51 -17.70
CA GLY A 107 -12.87 -41.89 -17.61
C GLY A 107 -13.24 -42.32 -16.20
N VAL A 108 -12.84 -43.51 -15.75
CA VAL A 108 -13.19 -44.00 -14.39
C VAL A 108 -12.66 -43.09 -13.28
N LEU A 109 -11.54 -42.39 -13.52
CA LEU A 109 -10.98 -41.40 -12.58
C LEU A 109 -11.76 -40.07 -12.52
N SER A 110 -12.75 -39.88 -13.41
CA SER A 110 -13.65 -38.72 -13.42
C SER A 110 -14.94 -38.97 -12.63
N LEU A 111 -15.16 -40.19 -12.14
CA LEU A 111 -16.36 -40.52 -11.38
C LEU A 111 -16.31 -39.82 -10.02
N SER A 112 -17.43 -39.18 -9.68
CA SER A 112 -17.60 -38.59 -8.35
C SER A 112 -17.81 -39.70 -7.32
N LEU A 113 -16.96 -39.72 -6.29
CA LEU A 113 -17.10 -40.61 -5.14
C LEU A 113 -17.71 -39.91 -3.92
N LEU A 114 -18.31 -38.72 -4.09
CA LEU A 114 -18.92 -37.94 -3.00
C LEU A 114 -19.95 -38.75 -2.20
N ASP A 115 -20.81 -39.51 -2.88
CA ASP A 115 -21.86 -40.31 -2.26
C ASP A 115 -21.50 -41.80 -2.12
N THR A 116 -20.25 -42.18 -2.42
CA THR A 116 -19.84 -43.59 -2.52
C THR A 116 -18.66 -43.87 -1.58
N PRO A 117 -18.81 -44.76 -0.58
CA PRO A 117 -17.76 -45.01 0.42
C PRO A 117 -16.51 -45.68 -0.16
N ALA A 118 -16.66 -46.41 -1.26
CA ALA A 118 -15.59 -46.96 -2.11
C ALA A 118 -16.18 -47.45 -3.44
N LEU A 119 -15.39 -47.40 -4.52
CA LEU A 119 -15.71 -48.01 -5.81
C LEU A 119 -14.79 -49.21 -6.03
N ARG A 120 -15.37 -50.40 -5.91
CA ARG A 120 -14.68 -51.69 -6.10
C ARG A 120 -15.17 -52.35 -7.40
N MET A 121 -14.22 -52.77 -8.23
CA MET A 121 -14.48 -53.37 -9.53
C MET A 121 -13.54 -54.54 -9.80
N ASP A 122 -14.07 -55.66 -10.28
CA ASP A 122 -13.28 -56.83 -10.67
C ASP A 122 -12.54 -56.60 -12.00
N ASP A 123 -13.15 -55.81 -12.89
CA ASP A 123 -12.55 -55.43 -14.17
C ASP A 123 -12.88 -53.98 -14.53
N LEU A 124 -11.89 -53.11 -14.35
CA LEU A 124 -11.91 -51.70 -14.71
C LEU A 124 -12.21 -51.48 -16.20
N THR A 125 -11.70 -52.34 -17.08
CA THR A 125 -11.84 -52.16 -18.54
C THR A 125 -13.26 -52.44 -19.03
N ALA A 126 -14.05 -53.15 -18.23
CA ALA A 126 -15.46 -53.41 -18.50
C ALA A 126 -16.36 -52.21 -18.12
N HIS A 127 -15.84 -51.19 -17.42
CA HIS A 127 -16.63 -50.04 -17.02
C HIS A 127 -17.01 -49.18 -18.26
N PRO A 128 -18.25 -48.70 -18.41
CA PRO A 128 -18.65 -47.85 -19.54
C PRO A 128 -17.86 -46.54 -19.67
N ALA A 129 -17.31 -46.05 -18.55
CA ALA A 129 -16.47 -44.86 -18.52
C ALA A 129 -14.97 -45.14 -18.76
N ALA A 130 -14.56 -46.39 -19.01
CA ALA A 130 -13.15 -46.70 -19.28
C ALA A 130 -12.72 -46.10 -20.62
N VAL A 131 -11.63 -45.32 -20.61
CA VAL A 131 -11.08 -44.64 -21.80
C VAL A 131 -9.78 -45.29 -22.30
N GLY A 132 -9.40 -46.43 -21.73
CA GLY A 132 -8.12 -47.09 -21.97
C GLY A 132 -6.96 -46.45 -21.20
N PHE A 133 -5.75 -46.89 -21.53
CA PHE A 133 -4.51 -46.44 -20.89
C PHE A 133 -3.56 -45.79 -21.91
N PRO A 134 -2.72 -44.82 -21.49
CA PRO A 134 -1.67 -44.25 -22.34
C PRO A 134 -0.68 -45.31 -22.84
N GLU A 135 0.06 -44.98 -23.90
CA GLU A 135 1.16 -45.81 -24.38
C GLU A 135 2.18 -46.05 -23.24
N HIS A 136 2.67 -47.28 -23.10
CA HIS A 136 3.57 -47.75 -22.03
C HIS A 136 2.97 -47.88 -20.61
N HIS A 137 1.70 -47.51 -20.39
CA HIS A 137 1.09 -47.71 -19.07
C HIS A 137 0.74 -49.20 -18.83
N PRO A 138 1.07 -49.78 -17.66
CA PRO A 138 0.73 -51.17 -17.35
C PRO A 138 -0.78 -51.44 -17.43
N PRO A 139 -1.20 -52.64 -17.87
CA PRO A 139 -2.61 -53.00 -17.86
C PRO A 139 -3.13 -53.08 -16.42
N MET A 140 -4.33 -52.57 -16.18
CA MET A 140 -5.03 -52.72 -14.89
C MET A 140 -6.39 -53.38 -15.11
N ARG A 141 -6.73 -54.31 -14.22
CA ARG A 141 -7.93 -55.15 -14.23
C ARG A 141 -8.75 -54.86 -12.98
N ALA A 142 -8.44 -55.48 -11.85
CA ALA A 142 -9.11 -55.16 -10.60
C ALA A 142 -8.79 -53.74 -10.14
N PHE A 143 -9.79 -53.04 -9.63
CA PHE A 143 -9.69 -51.63 -9.23
C PHE A 143 -10.47 -51.38 -7.95
N LEU A 144 -9.83 -50.70 -7.01
CA LEU A 144 -10.43 -50.21 -5.78
C LEU A 144 -10.08 -48.72 -5.64
N ALA A 145 -11.10 -47.87 -5.63
CA ALA A 145 -10.97 -46.45 -5.34
C ALA A 145 -11.70 -46.09 -4.06
N VAL A 146 -11.05 -45.31 -3.21
CA VAL A 146 -11.61 -44.86 -1.95
C VAL A 146 -11.44 -43.33 -1.84
N PRO A 147 -12.51 -42.57 -1.55
CA PRO A 147 -12.40 -41.13 -1.40
C PRO A 147 -11.66 -40.75 -0.11
N ILE A 148 -10.89 -39.68 -0.21
CA ILE A 148 -10.22 -39.02 0.90
C ILE A 148 -11.06 -37.80 1.26
N THR A 149 -11.85 -37.94 2.32
CA THR A 149 -12.79 -36.90 2.77
C THR A 149 -12.33 -36.19 4.03
N ILE A 150 -12.33 -34.86 4.01
CA ILE A 150 -12.07 -34.00 5.17
C ILE A 150 -13.33 -33.16 5.40
N ARG A 151 -13.95 -33.30 6.59
CA ARG A 151 -15.15 -32.54 7.00
C ARG A 151 -16.32 -32.55 5.98
N GLY A 152 -16.48 -33.66 5.25
CA GLY A 152 -17.55 -33.86 4.28
C GLY A 152 -17.22 -33.45 2.83
N THR A 153 -16.03 -32.91 2.58
CA THR A 153 -15.55 -32.57 1.23
C THR A 153 -14.54 -33.62 0.77
N VAL A 154 -14.62 -34.07 -0.49
CA VAL A 154 -13.66 -35.00 -1.10
C VAL A 154 -12.44 -34.20 -1.58
N PHE A 155 -11.29 -34.42 -0.95
CA PHE A 155 -10.01 -33.79 -1.28
C PHE A 155 -9.15 -34.65 -2.20
N GLY A 156 -9.64 -35.81 -2.63
CA GLY A 156 -8.82 -36.74 -3.37
C GLY A 156 -9.32 -38.17 -3.28
N ASN A 157 -8.57 -39.08 -3.88
CA ASN A 157 -8.88 -40.50 -3.88
C ASN A 157 -7.59 -41.32 -3.77
N LEU A 158 -7.67 -42.43 -3.03
CA LEU A 158 -6.71 -43.52 -3.04
C LEU A 158 -7.18 -44.56 -4.06
N TYR A 159 -6.27 -44.97 -4.95
CA TYR A 159 -6.50 -45.96 -5.99
C TYR A 159 -5.56 -47.14 -5.78
N LEU A 160 -6.09 -48.35 -5.90
CA LEU A 160 -5.35 -49.60 -5.85
C LEU A 160 -5.77 -50.44 -7.06
N THR A 161 -4.79 -51.03 -7.73
CA THR A 161 -5.04 -51.83 -8.93
C THR A 161 -4.20 -53.09 -8.99
N HIS A 162 -4.77 -54.10 -9.64
CA HIS A 162 -4.08 -55.33 -10.01
C HIS A 162 -4.15 -55.53 -11.52
N ASP A 163 -3.09 -56.08 -12.10
CA ASP A 163 -2.98 -56.50 -13.50
C ASP A 163 -3.51 -57.92 -13.77
N ASP A 164 -3.65 -58.76 -12.74
CA ASP A 164 -4.13 -60.14 -12.87
C ASP A 164 -5.67 -60.18 -12.96
N PRO A 165 -6.25 -60.72 -14.05
CA PRO A 165 -7.70 -60.84 -14.20
C PRO A 165 -8.35 -61.87 -13.26
N ALA A 166 -7.59 -62.73 -12.58
CA ALA A 166 -8.11 -63.73 -11.66
C ALA A 166 -8.23 -63.23 -10.20
N LEU A 167 -7.65 -62.06 -9.90
CA LEU A 167 -7.65 -61.48 -8.56
C LEU A 167 -8.66 -60.33 -8.49
N ALA A 168 -9.38 -60.24 -7.38
CA ALA A 168 -10.35 -59.18 -7.10
C ALA A 168 -10.17 -58.72 -5.65
N PHE A 169 -10.42 -57.43 -5.41
CA PHE A 169 -10.39 -56.89 -4.05
C PHE A 169 -11.56 -57.44 -3.23
N SER A 170 -11.32 -57.76 -1.97
CA SER A 170 -12.31 -58.24 -1.00
C SER A 170 -12.94 -57.07 -0.21
N GLU A 171 -13.96 -57.37 0.59
CA GLU A 171 -14.50 -56.39 1.56
C GLU A 171 -13.47 -56.01 2.63
N SER A 172 -12.58 -56.93 3.02
CA SER A 172 -11.49 -56.63 3.97
C SER A 172 -10.51 -55.62 3.38
N ASP A 173 -10.19 -55.76 2.08
CA ASP A 173 -9.31 -54.83 1.37
C ASP A 173 -9.92 -53.43 1.29
N GLU A 174 -11.23 -53.35 1.04
CA GLU A 174 -11.98 -52.10 1.06
C GLU A 174 -11.94 -51.43 2.44
N VAL A 175 -12.16 -52.20 3.52
CA VAL A 175 -12.09 -51.68 4.91
C VAL A 175 -10.69 -51.16 5.23
N ALA A 176 -9.64 -51.90 4.87
CA ALA A 176 -8.26 -51.47 5.07
C ALA A 176 -7.92 -50.20 4.28
N ALA A 177 -8.29 -50.15 2.99
CA ALA A 177 -8.09 -48.98 2.13
C ALA A 177 -8.84 -47.75 2.66
N ARG A 178 -10.06 -47.92 3.20
CA ARG A 178 -10.82 -46.84 3.86
C ARG A 178 -10.16 -46.32 5.13
N ALA A 179 -9.62 -47.20 5.97
CA ALA A 179 -8.87 -46.79 7.15
C ALA A 179 -7.62 -45.96 6.77
N LEU A 180 -6.91 -46.37 5.72
CA LEU A 180 -5.74 -45.65 5.21
C LEU A 180 -6.10 -44.34 4.51
N ALA A 181 -7.21 -44.29 3.76
CA ALA A 181 -7.73 -43.05 3.19
C ALA A 181 -8.14 -42.04 4.28
N PHE A 182 -8.69 -42.51 5.40
CA PHE A 182 -8.95 -41.67 6.57
C PHE A 182 -7.65 -41.15 7.20
N ALA A 183 -6.63 -42.00 7.35
CA ALA A 183 -5.31 -41.56 7.82
C ALA A 183 -4.66 -40.52 6.88
N ALA A 184 -4.83 -40.69 5.57
CA ALA A 184 -4.42 -39.70 4.56
C ALA A 184 -5.16 -38.37 4.73
N ALA A 185 -6.48 -38.42 4.96
CA ALA A 185 -7.29 -37.23 5.20
C ALA A 185 -6.78 -36.43 6.41
N VAL A 186 -6.47 -37.11 7.52
CA VAL A 186 -5.89 -36.48 8.72
C VAL A 186 -4.51 -35.87 8.44
N ALA A 187 -3.65 -36.60 7.72
CA ALA A 187 -2.33 -36.09 7.36
C ALA A 187 -2.39 -34.86 6.45
N ILE A 188 -3.31 -34.86 5.47
CA ILE A 188 -3.55 -33.74 4.57
C ILE A 188 -4.12 -32.53 5.33
N ASP A 189 -5.13 -32.73 6.20
CA ASP A 189 -5.72 -31.64 7.01
C ASP A 189 -4.65 -31.01 7.93
N ASN A 190 -3.83 -31.84 8.59
CA ASN A 190 -2.74 -31.37 9.44
C ASN A 190 -1.66 -30.61 8.66
N ALA A 191 -1.25 -31.10 7.49
CA ALA A 191 -0.26 -30.43 6.65
C ALA A 191 -0.78 -29.08 6.15
N GLN A 192 -2.04 -29.01 5.71
CA GLN A 192 -2.68 -27.76 5.30
C GLN A 192 -2.81 -26.78 6.46
N LEU A 193 -3.21 -27.25 7.65
CA LEU A 193 -3.28 -26.42 8.85
C LEU A 193 -1.91 -25.87 9.23
N PHE A 194 -0.87 -26.70 9.20
CA PHE A 194 0.49 -26.30 9.50
C PHE A 194 1.02 -25.25 8.51
N GLU A 195 0.77 -25.42 7.22
CA GLU A 195 1.17 -24.42 6.21
C GLU A 195 0.39 -23.10 6.36
N ARG A 196 -0.90 -23.16 6.72
CA ARG A 196 -1.69 -21.96 7.04
C ARG A 196 -1.14 -21.21 8.25
N GLU A 197 -0.84 -21.92 9.34
CA GLU A 197 -0.23 -21.34 10.55
C GLU A 197 1.15 -20.75 10.24
N ARG A 198 2.00 -21.46 9.51
CA ARG A 198 3.32 -20.98 9.10
C ARG A 198 3.23 -19.73 8.24
N THR A 199 2.26 -19.69 7.33
CA THR A 199 2.00 -18.53 6.47
C THR A 199 1.51 -17.36 7.33
N SER A 200 0.58 -17.60 8.25
CA SER A 200 0.10 -16.59 9.21
C SER A 200 1.24 -15.98 10.05
N VAL A 201 2.17 -16.80 10.55
CA VAL A 201 3.35 -16.31 11.30
C VAL A 201 4.22 -15.38 10.44
N LYS A 202 4.51 -15.76 9.19
CA LYS A 202 5.28 -14.89 8.27
C LYS A 202 4.59 -13.54 8.06
N TRP A 203 3.28 -13.54 7.89
CA TRP A 203 2.49 -12.31 7.74
C TRP A 203 2.51 -11.44 9.00
N MET A 204 2.43 -12.06 10.18
CA MET A 204 2.51 -11.36 11.46
C MET A 204 3.89 -10.75 11.70
N GLU A 205 4.98 -11.46 11.35
CA GLU A 205 6.33 -10.92 11.40
C GLU A 205 6.50 -9.72 10.46
N ALA A 206 6.04 -9.82 9.21
CA ALA A 206 6.07 -8.72 8.26
C ALA A 206 5.28 -7.49 8.75
N SER A 207 4.10 -7.70 9.32
CA SER A 207 3.26 -6.64 9.90
C SER A 207 3.95 -5.96 11.08
N ARG A 208 4.62 -6.75 11.94
CA ARG A 208 5.40 -6.24 13.07
C ARG A 208 6.63 -5.45 12.60
N GLU A 209 7.33 -5.89 11.57
CA GLU A 209 8.46 -5.18 10.98
C GLU A 209 8.06 -3.81 10.43
N ILE A 210 6.95 -3.74 9.67
CA ILE A 210 6.42 -2.46 9.18
C ILE A 210 6.08 -1.55 10.34
N THR A 211 5.30 -2.04 11.29
CA THR A 211 4.90 -1.26 12.47
C THR A 211 6.11 -0.76 13.23
N THR A 212 7.14 -1.60 13.42
CA THR A 212 8.37 -1.24 14.14
C THR A 212 9.21 -0.24 13.36
N ALA A 213 9.40 -0.42 12.05
CA ALA A 213 10.15 0.52 11.21
C ALA A 213 9.51 1.91 11.20
N LEU A 214 8.17 1.95 11.31
CA LEU A 214 7.42 3.20 11.33
C LEU A 214 7.34 3.83 12.72
N LEU A 215 7.27 3.03 13.78
CA LEU A 215 7.32 3.52 15.15
C LEU A 215 8.73 3.96 15.54
N SER A 216 9.75 3.31 14.99
CA SER A 216 11.14 3.64 15.21
C SER A 216 11.45 4.98 14.56
N SER A 217 11.97 5.92 15.35
CA SER A 217 12.46 7.24 14.94
C SER A 217 13.71 7.16 14.04
N ALA A 218 13.85 6.09 13.26
CA ALA A 218 15.06 5.71 12.54
C ALA A 218 15.14 6.45 11.19
N GLY A 219 15.47 7.73 11.29
CA GLY A 219 16.16 8.49 10.25
C GLY A 219 15.29 9.05 9.10
N PRO A 220 15.75 10.11 8.41
CA PRO A 220 15.08 10.73 7.26
C PRO A 220 14.98 9.84 6.00
N HIS A 221 15.32 8.55 6.07
CA HIS A 221 15.58 7.71 4.90
C HIS A 221 14.67 6.48 4.77
N VAL A 222 13.89 6.12 5.79
CA VAL A 222 12.90 5.03 5.65
C VAL A 222 11.68 5.60 4.95
N ARG A 223 11.35 5.07 3.76
CA ARG A 223 10.12 5.40 3.03
C ARG A 223 9.04 4.36 3.37
N PRO A 224 8.04 4.71 4.21
CA PRO A 224 7.01 3.78 4.70
C PRO A 224 6.35 2.95 3.60
N LEU A 225 5.98 3.63 2.52
CA LEU A 225 5.28 3.06 1.37
C LEU A 225 6.13 2.03 0.61
N GLU A 226 7.44 2.28 0.51
CA GLU A 226 8.39 1.38 -0.14
C GLU A 226 8.58 0.10 0.68
N LEU A 227 8.72 0.23 2.01
CA LEU A 227 8.79 -0.93 2.91
C LEU A 227 7.51 -1.78 2.85
N ILE A 228 6.33 -1.14 2.82
CA ILE A 228 5.05 -1.84 2.66
C ILE A 228 5.04 -2.65 1.36
N ALA A 229 5.44 -2.04 0.24
CA ALA A 229 5.50 -2.73 -1.05
C ALA A 229 6.53 -3.88 -1.04
N GLU A 230 7.72 -3.67 -0.47
CA GLU A 230 8.76 -4.69 -0.36
C GLU A 230 8.29 -5.93 0.41
N ARG A 231 7.64 -5.71 1.56
CA ARG A 231 7.17 -6.80 2.41
C ARG A 231 5.99 -7.54 1.78
N ALA A 232 5.04 -6.81 1.21
CA ALA A 232 3.93 -7.41 0.49
C ALA A 232 4.42 -8.32 -0.64
N ARG A 233 5.40 -7.85 -1.43
CA ARG A 233 6.05 -8.62 -2.50
C ARG A 233 6.75 -9.87 -1.96
N ALA A 234 7.54 -9.72 -0.89
CA ALA A 234 8.33 -10.81 -0.33
C ALA A 234 7.46 -11.92 0.29
N VAL A 235 6.37 -11.57 0.99
CA VAL A 235 5.51 -12.56 1.66
C VAL A 235 4.59 -13.29 0.68
N THR A 236 4.20 -12.64 -0.42
CA THR A 236 3.36 -13.25 -1.47
C THR A 236 4.13 -14.02 -2.55
N ASP A 237 5.46 -13.97 -2.48
CA ASP A 237 6.38 -14.45 -3.53
C ASP A 237 6.06 -13.86 -4.91
N ALA A 238 5.66 -12.58 -4.93
CA ALA A 238 5.26 -11.87 -6.12
C ALA A 238 6.46 -11.22 -6.83
N GLU A 239 6.29 -10.97 -8.13
CA GLU A 239 7.33 -10.31 -8.94
C GLU A 239 7.36 -8.81 -8.67
N GLN A 240 6.19 -8.20 -8.44
CA GLN A 240 6.01 -6.75 -8.32
C GLN A 240 4.98 -6.38 -7.27
N ALA A 241 5.17 -5.23 -6.63
CA ALA A 241 4.16 -4.59 -5.78
C ALA A 241 4.22 -3.06 -5.91
N ILE A 242 3.07 -2.43 -5.92
CA ILE A 242 2.92 -0.96 -5.94
C ILE A 242 1.96 -0.49 -4.87
N VAL A 243 2.22 0.69 -4.34
CA VAL A 243 1.29 1.39 -3.44
C VAL A 243 0.83 2.68 -4.11
N LEU A 244 -0.48 2.80 -4.24
CA LEU A 244 -1.17 3.98 -4.74
C LEU A 244 -1.81 4.72 -3.57
N VAL A 245 -1.67 6.03 -3.53
CA VAL A 245 -2.32 6.91 -2.55
C VAL A 245 -3.05 8.03 -3.28
N PRO A 246 -4.05 8.68 -2.67
CA PRO A 246 -4.68 9.87 -3.24
C PRO A 246 -3.66 10.93 -3.64
N ALA A 247 -3.87 11.56 -4.81
CA ALA A 247 -3.04 12.69 -5.23
C ALA A 247 -3.16 13.88 -4.27
N ASP A 248 -4.36 14.06 -3.71
CA ASP A 248 -4.66 15.02 -2.66
C ASP A 248 -5.34 14.28 -1.49
N PRO A 249 -4.63 14.05 -0.38
CA PRO A 249 -5.17 13.34 0.78
C PRO A 249 -6.08 14.23 1.66
N GLU A 250 -6.17 15.53 1.40
CA GLU A 250 -7.03 16.45 2.17
C GLU A 250 -8.47 16.45 1.66
N LEU A 251 -8.70 16.03 0.41
CA LEU A 251 -10.05 15.90 -0.15
C LEU A 251 -10.85 14.78 0.54
N PRO A 252 -12.18 14.96 0.68
CA PRO A 252 -13.10 13.88 1.04
C PRO A 252 -12.98 12.69 0.09
N ASP A 253 -13.14 11.47 0.60
CA ASP A 253 -12.99 10.23 -0.17
C ASP A 253 -13.91 10.16 -1.40
N ASP A 254 -15.05 10.85 -1.37
CA ASP A 254 -16.00 10.95 -2.48
C ASP A 254 -15.55 11.91 -3.60
N GLU A 255 -14.69 12.88 -3.28
CA GLU A 255 -14.16 13.88 -4.22
C GLU A 255 -12.81 13.49 -4.85
N ILE A 256 -12.12 12.48 -4.29
CA ILE A 256 -10.85 12.01 -4.84
C ILE A 256 -11.06 11.35 -6.21
N ASP A 257 -10.49 11.96 -7.25
CA ASP A 257 -10.59 11.50 -8.64
C ASP A 257 -9.31 10.82 -9.16
N THR A 258 -8.19 10.97 -8.44
CA THR A 258 -6.87 10.54 -8.91
C THR A 258 -6.05 9.91 -7.78
N LEU A 259 -5.48 8.75 -8.07
CA LEU A 259 -4.44 8.09 -7.28
C LEU A 259 -3.06 8.29 -7.93
N VAL A 260 -2.00 8.25 -7.13
CA VAL A 260 -0.62 8.34 -7.58
C VAL A 260 0.16 7.15 -7.05
N VAL A 261 0.98 6.54 -7.92
CA VAL A 261 1.93 5.50 -7.52
C VAL A 261 3.03 6.13 -6.69
N SER A 262 2.97 5.99 -5.37
CA SER A 262 3.94 6.60 -4.44
C SER A 262 5.05 5.65 -4.02
N ALA A 263 4.87 4.34 -4.21
CA ALA A 263 5.93 3.37 -4.09
C ALA A 263 5.74 2.22 -5.09
N ALA A 264 6.86 1.66 -5.53
CA ALA A 264 6.89 0.52 -6.43
C ALA A 264 8.15 -0.31 -6.15
N VAL A 265 8.01 -1.64 -6.23
CA VAL A 265 9.10 -2.59 -6.00
C VAL A 265 8.96 -3.73 -6.98
N GLY A 266 10.09 -4.24 -7.47
CA GLY A 266 10.15 -5.30 -8.48
C GLY A 266 10.62 -4.76 -9.82
N VAL A 267 10.27 -5.46 -10.90
CA VAL A 267 10.68 -5.07 -12.26
C VAL A 267 10.08 -3.72 -12.61
N TYR A 268 10.87 -2.86 -13.28
CA TYR A 268 10.46 -1.52 -13.74
C TYR A 268 9.90 -0.58 -12.66
N ALA A 269 10.17 -0.83 -11.38
CA ALA A 269 9.67 -0.02 -10.27
C ALA A 269 9.96 1.48 -10.42
N SER A 270 11.16 1.84 -10.90
CA SER A 270 11.55 3.24 -11.12
C SER A 270 10.75 3.95 -12.21
N GLU A 271 10.14 3.22 -13.15
CA GLU A 271 9.42 3.79 -14.30
C GLU A 271 7.97 4.15 -13.98
N VAL A 272 7.43 3.58 -12.89
CA VAL A 272 6.01 3.74 -12.53
C VAL A 272 5.78 4.73 -11.38
N ILE A 273 6.82 5.06 -10.60
CA ILE A 273 6.71 6.03 -9.50
C ILE A 273 6.26 7.40 -10.02
N GLY A 274 5.29 8.00 -9.34
CA GLY A 274 4.70 9.30 -9.70
C GLY A 274 3.60 9.21 -10.75
N ARG A 275 3.32 8.04 -11.32
CA ARG A 275 2.27 7.89 -12.33
C ARG A 275 0.89 8.10 -11.72
N ARG A 276 0.06 8.89 -12.41
CA ARG A 276 -1.31 9.21 -12.03
C ARG A 276 -2.28 8.18 -12.63
N VAL A 277 -3.22 7.73 -11.81
CA VAL A 277 -4.24 6.72 -12.15
C VAL A 277 -5.62 7.29 -11.79
N PRO A 278 -6.56 7.37 -12.73
CA PRO A 278 -7.90 7.86 -12.43
C PRO A 278 -8.62 6.86 -11.50
N VAL A 279 -9.38 7.36 -10.53
CA VAL A 279 -10.22 6.54 -9.67
C VAL A 279 -11.34 5.89 -10.49
N ASP A 280 -12.00 6.68 -11.34
CA ASP A 280 -13.04 6.18 -12.21
C ASP A 280 -12.44 5.45 -13.42
N GLY A 281 -12.91 4.22 -13.67
CA GLY A 281 -12.49 3.41 -14.82
C GLY A 281 -11.19 2.59 -14.63
N SER A 282 -10.53 2.68 -13.47
CA SER A 282 -9.38 1.82 -13.13
C SER A 282 -9.73 0.74 -12.10
N THR A 283 -8.94 -0.33 -12.07
CA THR A 283 -9.12 -1.41 -11.08
C THR A 283 -8.77 -0.95 -9.67
N SER A 284 -7.62 -0.27 -9.53
CA SER A 284 -7.19 0.29 -8.25
C SER A 284 -8.18 1.32 -7.71
N GLY A 285 -8.75 2.15 -8.58
CA GLY A 285 -9.78 3.12 -8.20
C GLY A 285 -11.10 2.47 -7.77
N ALA A 286 -11.52 1.38 -8.42
CA ALA A 286 -12.70 0.62 -7.98
C ALA A 286 -12.50 0.00 -6.58
N VAL A 287 -11.31 -0.54 -6.30
CA VAL A 287 -10.95 -1.06 -4.96
C VAL A 287 -10.88 0.07 -3.93
N PHE A 288 -10.30 1.21 -4.30
CA PHE A 288 -10.25 2.41 -3.46
C PHE A 288 -11.65 2.87 -3.04
N ARG A 289 -12.56 3.03 -4.01
CA ARG A 289 -13.96 3.46 -3.79
C ARG A 289 -14.77 2.46 -2.97
N SER A 290 -14.65 1.18 -3.30
CA SER A 290 -15.48 0.15 -2.67
C SER A 290 -14.96 -0.28 -1.29
N GLY A 291 -13.67 -0.08 -1.02
CA GLY A 291 -13.01 -0.61 0.17
C GLY A 291 -13.01 -2.14 0.22
N LYS A 292 -13.22 -2.83 -0.91
CA LYS A 292 -13.25 -4.29 -1.01
C LYS A 292 -12.05 -4.80 -1.81
N PRO A 293 -11.37 -5.85 -1.34
CA PRO A 293 -10.25 -6.43 -2.09
C PRO A 293 -10.73 -7.13 -3.37
N LEU A 294 -9.82 -7.30 -4.31
CA LEU A 294 -10.06 -7.94 -5.60
C LEU A 294 -8.86 -8.80 -6.02
N ILE A 295 -9.13 -10.06 -6.36
CA ILE A 295 -8.21 -10.88 -7.15
C ILE A 295 -8.62 -10.78 -8.61
N THR A 296 -7.67 -10.51 -9.49
CA THR A 296 -7.95 -10.43 -10.93
C THR A 296 -6.71 -10.77 -11.72
N GLU A 297 -6.90 -11.33 -12.91
CA GLU A 297 -5.84 -11.46 -13.90
C GLU A 297 -5.84 -10.27 -14.88
N LEU A 298 -6.92 -9.49 -14.92
CA LEU A 298 -7.11 -8.38 -15.86
C LEU A 298 -7.26 -7.06 -15.09
N LEU A 299 -6.29 -6.16 -15.29
CA LEU A 299 -6.35 -4.80 -14.77
C LEU A 299 -6.93 -3.84 -15.82
N LYS A 300 -8.05 -3.17 -15.47
CA LYS A 300 -8.50 -1.94 -16.13
C LYS A 300 -7.55 -0.79 -15.79
N TYR A 301 -7.21 0.01 -16.81
CA TYR A 301 -6.15 1.03 -16.77
C TYR A 301 -4.81 0.45 -16.26
N PRO A 302 -4.21 -0.50 -17.00
CA PRO A 302 -2.96 -1.12 -16.57
C PRO A 302 -1.85 -0.08 -16.49
N ILE A 303 -1.09 -0.12 -15.40
CA ILE A 303 0.13 0.69 -15.28
C ILE A 303 1.19 -0.05 -16.08
N GLN A 304 1.57 0.53 -17.22
CA GLN A 304 2.65 0.05 -18.08
C GLN A 304 3.94 -0.09 -17.25
N ALA A 305 4.73 -1.14 -17.46
CA ALA A 305 5.85 -1.59 -16.61
C ALA A 305 5.46 -2.33 -15.30
N PHE A 306 4.25 -2.15 -14.76
CA PHE A 306 3.70 -3.03 -13.71
C PHE A 306 2.89 -4.21 -14.29
N THR A 307 2.38 -4.04 -15.51
CA THR A 307 1.66 -5.07 -16.27
C THR A 307 1.95 -4.89 -17.76
N ASP A 308 3.11 -5.36 -18.23
CA ASP A 308 3.49 -5.20 -19.65
C ASP A 308 2.68 -6.05 -20.62
N VAL A 309 1.94 -7.03 -20.09
CA VAL A 309 0.99 -7.85 -20.83
C VAL A 309 -0.26 -7.87 -19.96
N GLY A 310 -1.39 -7.37 -20.47
CA GLY A 310 -2.62 -7.09 -19.70
C GLY A 310 -3.31 -8.30 -19.04
N GLN A 311 -2.61 -9.42 -18.88
CA GLN A 311 -3.04 -10.60 -18.14
C GLN A 311 -1.92 -11.03 -17.20
N ARG A 312 -1.99 -10.61 -15.94
CA ARG A 312 -1.11 -11.07 -14.86
C ARG A 312 -1.95 -11.28 -13.61
N PRO A 313 -1.79 -12.39 -12.88
CA PRO A 313 -2.49 -12.56 -11.62
C PRO A 313 -2.08 -11.48 -10.63
N ALA A 314 -3.08 -10.79 -10.09
CA ALA A 314 -2.88 -9.70 -9.16
C ALA A 314 -3.89 -9.74 -8.01
N ILE A 315 -3.41 -9.33 -6.84
CA ILE A 315 -4.24 -8.95 -5.70
C ILE A 315 -4.22 -7.42 -5.64
N VAL A 316 -5.41 -6.83 -5.59
CA VAL A 316 -5.60 -5.39 -5.37
C VAL A 316 -6.34 -5.23 -4.05
N MET A 317 -5.68 -4.59 -3.09
CA MET A 317 -6.09 -4.56 -1.70
C MET A 317 -6.21 -3.11 -1.21
N PRO A 318 -7.34 -2.73 -0.59
CA PRO A 318 -7.48 -1.41 0.00
C PRO A 318 -6.64 -1.31 1.29
N LEU A 319 -5.91 -0.21 1.44
CA LEU A 319 -5.24 0.15 2.69
C LEU A 319 -6.25 0.92 3.55
N ARG A 320 -7.08 0.20 4.30
CA ARG A 320 -8.16 0.79 5.09
C ARG A 320 -7.73 1.02 6.54
N ALA A 321 -7.89 2.24 7.02
CA ALA A 321 -7.72 2.61 8.43
C ALA A 321 -9.05 3.17 8.95
N HIS A 322 -9.68 2.46 9.89
CA HIS A 322 -11.05 2.74 10.35
C HIS A 322 -12.05 2.78 9.17
N ASP A 323 -12.77 3.89 9.01
CA ASP A 323 -13.77 4.10 7.96
C ASP A 323 -13.21 4.76 6.69
N ARG A 324 -11.89 4.97 6.60
CA ARG A 324 -11.22 5.64 5.48
C ARG A 324 -10.28 4.71 4.73
N VAL A 325 -10.27 4.80 3.39
CA VAL A 325 -9.27 4.12 2.56
C VAL A 325 -8.09 5.06 2.32
N ALA A 326 -6.96 4.81 2.98
CA ALA A 326 -5.76 5.65 2.88
C ALA A 326 -5.02 5.46 1.54
N GLY A 327 -5.29 4.37 0.84
CA GLY A 327 -4.67 4.04 -0.44
C GLY A 327 -5.01 2.62 -0.89
N VAL A 328 -4.29 2.13 -1.88
CA VAL A 328 -4.44 0.78 -2.44
C VAL A 328 -3.05 0.20 -2.66
N ILE A 329 -2.87 -1.07 -2.28
CA ILE A 329 -1.70 -1.86 -2.66
C ILE A 329 -2.11 -2.85 -3.75
N ALA A 330 -1.35 -2.90 -4.83
CA ALA A 330 -1.49 -3.92 -5.86
C ALA A 330 -0.24 -4.78 -5.90
N ILE A 331 -0.43 -6.10 -5.91
CA ILE A 331 0.63 -7.11 -5.88
C ILE A 331 0.41 -7.98 -7.11
N ALA A 332 1.43 -8.12 -7.97
CA ALA A 332 1.32 -8.85 -9.22
C ALA A 332 2.39 -9.95 -9.31
N ARG A 333 1.94 -11.12 -9.77
CA ARG A 333 2.80 -12.27 -10.09
C ARG A 333 3.25 -12.25 -11.55
N GLY A 334 4.26 -13.05 -11.84
CA GLY A 334 4.67 -13.36 -13.21
C GLY A 334 3.54 -14.06 -13.97
N ALA A 335 3.50 -13.92 -15.30
CA ALA A 335 2.47 -14.56 -16.13
C ALA A 335 2.57 -16.09 -16.17
N ASP A 336 3.72 -16.63 -15.78
CA ASP A 336 4.04 -18.06 -15.66
C ASP A 336 3.71 -18.64 -14.27
N GLN A 337 3.35 -17.79 -13.30
CA GLN A 337 2.98 -18.21 -11.95
C GLN A 337 1.47 -18.44 -11.81
N PRO A 338 1.04 -19.35 -10.91
CA PRO A 338 -0.37 -19.63 -10.70
C PRO A 338 -1.13 -18.41 -10.15
N PRO A 339 -2.43 -18.28 -10.46
CA PRO A 339 -3.28 -17.24 -9.91
C PRO A 339 -3.30 -17.23 -8.37
N PHE A 340 -3.69 -16.09 -7.81
CA PHE A 340 -3.99 -16.02 -6.39
C PHE A 340 -5.36 -16.65 -6.12
N ASP A 341 -5.51 -17.29 -4.97
CA ASP A 341 -6.77 -17.82 -4.47
C ASP A 341 -7.31 -16.95 -3.31
N GLU A 342 -8.53 -17.24 -2.85
CA GLU A 342 -9.17 -16.49 -1.76
C GLU A 342 -8.41 -16.56 -0.43
N SER A 343 -7.56 -17.58 -0.21
CA SER A 343 -6.80 -17.71 1.03
C SER A 343 -5.80 -16.57 1.22
N TYR A 344 -5.34 -15.96 0.12
CA TYR A 344 -4.50 -14.78 0.18
C TYR A 344 -5.25 -13.51 0.60
N LEU A 345 -6.57 -13.43 0.42
CA LEU A 345 -7.32 -12.22 0.79
C LEU A 345 -7.29 -11.99 2.30
N ASP A 346 -7.57 -13.03 3.09
CA ASP A 346 -7.55 -12.94 4.55
C ASP A 346 -6.15 -12.58 5.05
N LEU A 347 -5.13 -13.26 4.51
CA LEU A 347 -3.73 -13.08 4.90
C LEU A 347 -3.20 -11.67 4.58
N VAL A 348 -3.47 -11.17 3.37
CA VAL A 348 -2.99 -9.85 2.94
C VAL A 348 -3.85 -8.74 3.60
N SER A 349 -5.10 -9.01 3.99
CA SER A 349 -6.02 -8.03 4.59
C SER A 349 -5.51 -7.54 5.96
N ASP A 350 -5.05 -8.45 6.81
CA ASP A 350 -4.47 -8.09 8.11
C ASP A 350 -3.22 -7.21 7.93
N PHE A 351 -2.37 -7.59 6.99
CA PHE A 351 -1.21 -6.79 6.61
C PHE A 351 -1.59 -5.40 6.09
N ALA A 352 -2.58 -5.33 5.19
CA ALA A 352 -3.06 -4.07 4.61
C ALA A 352 -3.66 -3.15 5.66
N THR A 353 -4.33 -3.70 6.67
CA THR A 353 -4.86 -2.94 7.81
C THR A 353 -3.72 -2.34 8.64
N HIS A 354 -2.69 -3.13 8.96
CA HIS A 354 -1.51 -2.62 9.65
C HIS A 354 -0.77 -1.55 8.84
N ALA A 355 -0.57 -1.81 7.54
CA ALA A 355 0.03 -0.87 6.60
C ALA A 355 -0.77 0.44 6.47
N ALA A 356 -2.10 0.39 6.50
CA ALA A 356 -2.94 1.57 6.47
C ALA A 356 -2.80 2.42 7.74
N MET A 357 -2.86 1.81 8.93
CA MET A 357 -2.63 2.51 10.20
C MET A 357 -1.26 3.18 10.23
N ALA A 358 -0.27 2.45 9.73
CA ALA A 358 1.09 2.90 9.52
C ALA A 358 1.19 4.18 8.66
N LEU A 359 0.46 4.23 7.55
CA LEU A 359 0.40 5.40 6.67
C LEU A 359 -0.29 6.59 7.33
N VAL A 360 -1.41 6.36 8.00
CA VAL A 360 -2.11 7.41 8.75
C VAL A 360 -1.21 8.01 9.82
N LEU A 361 -0.48 7.17 10.58
CA LEU A 361 0.45 7.64 11.60
C LEU A 361 1.63 8.42 11.01
N ALA A 362 2.17 7.96 9.88
CA ALA A 362 3.26 8.65 9.19
C ALA A 362 2.81 10.04 8.70
N SER A 363 1.63 10.14 8.09
CA SER A 363 1.04 11.42 7.66
C SER A 363 0.83 12.36 8.84
N ALA A 364 0.17 11.88 9.91
CA ALA A 364 -0.12 12.69 11.09
C ALA A 364 1.16 13.23 11.77
N ARG A 365 2.26 12.47 11.73
CA ARG A 365 3.56 12.92 12.25
C ARG A 365 4.18 14.02 11.38
N GLU A 366 4.08 13.89 10.06
CA GLU A 366 4.59 14.91 9.15
C GLU A 366 3.79 16.21 9.28
N ASP A 367 2.47 16.11 9.42
CA ASP A 367 1.60 17.26 9.67
C ASP A 367 1.93 17.95 11.00
N ALA A 368 2.10 17.17 12.08
CA ALA A 368 2.52 17.70 13.38
C ALA A 368 3.91 18.36 13.33
N ARG A 369 4.84 17.78 12.56
CA ARG A 369 6.17 18.36 12.34
C ARG A 369 6.08 19.69 11.59
N ARG A 370 5.26 19.76 10.53
CA ARG A 370 5.02 20.97 9.75
C ARG A 370 4.43 22.08 10.62
N LEU A 371 3.42 21.77 11.43
CA LEU A 371 2.83 22.71 12.38
C LEU A 371 3.84 23.20 13.42
N THR A 372 4.69 22.31 13.94
CA THR A 372 5.76 22.69 14.89
C THR A 372 6.76 23.66 14.25
N ILE A 373 7.18 23.40 13.00
CA ILE A 373 8.08 24.31 12.25
C ILE A 373 7.41 25.66 12.01
N LEU A 374 6.13 25.68 11.64
CA LEU A 374 5.37 26.92 11.43
C LEU A 374 5.24 27.73 12.73
N ALA A 375 4.87 27.08 13.83
CA ALA A 375 4.76 27.72 15.15
C ALA A 375 6.10 28.30 15.62
N GLU A 376 7.20 27.58 15.42
CA GLU A 376 8.53 28.08 15.80
C GLU A 376 8.96 29.28 14.95
N ARG A 377 8.66 29.27 13.63
CA ARG A 377 8.93 30.41 12.75
C ARG A 377 8.13 31.65 13.16
N GLU A 378 6.87 31.47 13.51
CA GLU A 378 6.02 32.57 13.97
C GLU A 378 6.50 33.14 15.31
N ARG A 379 6.92 32.26 16.24
CA ARG A 379 7.54 32.65 17.51
C ARG A 379 8.81 33.47 17.31
N ILE A 380 9.73 33.02 16.43
CA ILE A 380 10.96 33.75 16.08
C ILE A 380 10.63 35.12 15.48
N ALA A 381 9.66 35.18 14.56
CA ALA A 381 9.24 36.43 13.94
C ALA A 381 8.67 37.43 14.97
N HIS A 382 7.91 36.94 15.95
CA HIS A 382 7.38 37.74 17.05
C HIS A 382 8.49 38.24 17.99
N ASP A 383 9.42 37.37 18.41
CA ASP A 383 10.57 37.74 19.26
C ASP A 383 11.45 38.80 18.60
N LEU A 384 11.73 38.67 17.29
CA LEU A 384 12.49 39.66 16.53
C LEU A 384 11.77 41.01 16.48
N HIS A 385 10.45 41.01 16.29
CA HIS A 385 9.66 42.23 16.30
C HIS A 385 9.66 42.92 17.68
N ASP A 386 9.37 42.17 18.74
CA ASP A 386 9.13 42.74 20.06
C ASP A 386 10.40 43.06 20.82
N HIS A 387 11.47 42.28 20.65
CA HIS A 387 12.70 42.49 21.41
C HIS A 387 13.79 43.18 20.62
N VAL A 388 13.89 42.96 19.30
CA VAL A 388 14.99 43.52 18.52
C VAL A 388 14.59 44.84 17.89
N ILE A 389 13.50 44.86 17.10
CA ILE A 389 13.05 46.09 16.43
C ILE A 389 12.71 47.19 17.44
N GLN A 390 11.93 46.89 18.49
CA GLN A 390 11.55 47.90 19.49
C GLN A 390 12.77 48.51 20.22
N ARG A 391 13.80 47.70 20.53
CA ARG A 391 15.04 48.19 21.16
C ARG A 391 15.88 49.05 20.23
N LEU A 392 16.00 48.66 18.95
CA LEU A 392 16.68 49.48 17.95
C LEU A 392 15.98 50.83 17.75
N PHE A 393 14.65 50.85 17.77
CA PHE A 393 13.87 52.09 17.74
C PHE A 393 14.14 52.99 18.95
N ALA A 394 14.17 52.43 20.16
CA ALA A 394 14.47 53.19 21.37
C ALA A 394 15.89 53.77 21.32
N ALA A 395 16.89 52.98 20.92
CA ALA A 395 18.26 53.44 20.74
C ALA A 395 18.36 54.56 19.69
N GLY A 396 17.64 54.44 18.57
CA GLY A 396 17.54 55.48 17.55
C GLY A 396 16.93 56.78 18.10
N MET A 397 15.88 56.70 18.92
CA MET A 397 15.26 57.86 19.56
C MET A 397 16.22 58.57 20.53
N ASP A 398 16.97 57.83 21.33
CA ASP A 398 17.98 58.40 22.26
C ASP A 398 19.12 59.11 21.49
N LEU A 399 19.58 58.52 20.39
CA LEU A 399 20.58 59.11 19.52
C LEU A 399 20.06 60.38 18.81
N GLN A 400 18.80 60.39 18.35
CA GLN A 400 18.16 61.59 17.80
C GLN A 400 18.07 62.72 18.84
N GLY A 401 17.72 62.41 20.08
CA GLY A 401 17.69 63.39 21.17
C GLY A 401 19.08 63.96 21.50
N THR A 402 20.13 63.15 21.34
CA THR A 402 21.52 63.56 21.53
C THR A 402 22.02 64.42 20.36
N LEU A 403 21.68 64.04 19.13
CA LEU A 403 21.98 64.78 17.91
C LEU A 403 21.43 66.22 17.97
N ALA A 404 20.19 66.39 18.43
CA ALA A 404 19.56 67.71 18.59
C ALA A 404 20.31 68.65 19.57
N ARG A 405 21.21 68.12 20.40
CA ARG A 405 22.01 68.88 21.38
C ARG A 405 23.50 68.95 21.00
N ALA A 406 23.91 68.30 19.92
CA ALA A 406 25.30 68.27 19.48
C ALA A 406 25.72 69.65 18.94
N ARG A 407 26.85 70.16 19.43
CA ARG A 407 27.40 71.47 19.00
C ARG A 407 28.59 71.33 18.05
N SER A 408 29.14 70.12 17.91
CA SER A 408 30.24 69.83 16.98
C SER A 408 29.67 69.23 15.69
N PRO A 409 29.97 69.82 14.51
CA PRO A 409 29.55 69.27 13.22
C PRO A 409 30.03 67.84 13.00
N GLU A 410 31.26 67.53 13.44
CA GLU A 410 31.86 66.21 13.28
C GLU A 410 31.16 65.13 14.13
N VAL A 411 30.66 65.51 15.32
CA VAL A 411 29.88 64.62 16.19
C VAL A 411 28.47 64.42 15.61
N ALA A 412 27.87 65.47 15.04
CA ALA A 412 26.55 65.40 14.41
C ALA A 412 26.57 64.47 13.17
N ASP A 413 27.57 64.59 12.30
CA ASP A 413 27.75 63.71 11.13
C ASP A 413 27.95 62.25 11.51
N ARG A 414 28.68 61.98 12.60
CA ARG A 414 28.89 60.61 13.09
C ARG A 414 27.61 60.02 13.67
N LEU A 415 26.82 60.80 14.41
CA LEU A 415 25.52 60.38 14.93
C LEU A 415 24.49 60.13 13.82
N ASN A 416 24.46 60.98 12.79
CA ASN A 416 23.60 60.77 11.61
C ASN A 416 23.91 59.45 10.91
N ARG A 417 25.19 59.16 10.60
CA ARG A 417 25.57 57.88 10.01
C ARG A 417 25.12 56.67 10.84
N THR A 418 25.26 56.74 12.17
CA THR A 418 24.79 55.66 13.05
C THR A 418 23.27 55.52 13.07
N LEU A 419 22.52 56.61 12.92
CA LEU A 419 21.06 56.56 12.77
C LEU A 419 20.64 55.91 11.45
N ASP A 420 21.33 56.24 10.36
CA ASP A 420 21.09 55.64 9.04
C ASP A 420 21.41 54.13 9.06
N ASP A 421 22.51 53.73 9.71
CA ASP A 421 22.86 52.32 9.91
C ASP A 421 21.77 51.58 10.71
N LEU A 422 21.26 52.17 11.79
CA LEU A 422 20.18 51.58 12.59
C LEU A 422 18.87 51.45 11.78
N GLN A 423 18.54 52.42 10.94
CA GLN A 423 17.37 52.34 10.07
C GLN A 423 17.52 51.22 9.04
N THR A 424 18.70 51.10 8.42
CA THR A 424 19.01 50.02 7.47
C THR A 424 18.83 48.66 8.14
N ILE A 425 19.38 48.47 9.34
CA ILE A 425 19.24 47.22 10.11
C ILE A 425 17.77 46.93 10.45
N ILE A 426 16.98 47.93 10.83
CA ILE A 426 15.53 47.75 11.10
C ILE A 426 14.80 47.26 9.84
N GLU A 427 15.16 47.77 8.66
CA GLU A 427 14.56 47.40 7.39
C GLU A 427 14.94 45.97 6.97
N GLU A 428 16.21 45.59 7.11
CA GLU A 428 16.68 44.22 6.87
C GLU A 428 15.97 43.20 7.78
N ILE A 429 15.80 43.53 9.07
CA ILE A 429 15.09 42.66 10.01
C ILE A 429 13.60 42.56 9.65
N ARG A 430 12.95 43.65 9.23
CA ARG A 430 11.55 43.60 8.77
C ARG A 430 11.39 42.72 7.54
N ALA A 431 12.30 42.81 6.58
CA ALA A 431 12.30 41.94 5.40
C ALA A 431 12.44 40.46 5.80
N THR A 432 13.33 40.17 6.75
CA THR A 432 13.53 38.82 7.29
C THR A 432 12.28 38.30 8.02
N ILE A 433 11.64 39.12 8.85
CA ILE A 433 10.37 38.79 9.54
C ILE A 433 9.27 38.49 8.52
N PHE A 434 9.18 39.27 7.45
CA PHE A 434 8.19 39.05 6.39
C PHE A 434 8.41 37.71 5.68
N GLN A 435 9.65 37.36 5.35
CA GLN A 435 10.00 36.06 4.79
C GLN A 435 9.69 34.89 5.74
N LEU A 436 9.88 35.08 7.05
CA LEU A 436 9.54 34.07 8.07
C LEU A 436 8.03 33.85 8.22
N LYS A 437 7.22 34.93 8.12
CA LYS A 437 5.75 34.88 8.29
C LYS A 437 4.99 34.49 7.03
N SER A 438 5.56 34.64 5.84
CA SER A 438 4.88 34.38 4.56
C SER A 438 5.60 33.33 3.70
N PRO A 439 5.47 32.03 4.00
CA PRO A 439 6.03 30.95 3.15
C PRO A 439 5.22 30.71 1.86
N LEU A 440 3.95 31.14 1.81
CA LEU A 440 2.95 30.77 0.80
C LEU A 440 2.92 31.68 -0.44
N GLY A 441 3.80 32.69 -0.52
CA GLY A 441 3.76 33.68 -1.60
C GLY A 441 4.28 33.20 -2.96
N ARG A 442 5.00 32.06 -3.03
CA ARG A 442 5.58 31.58 -4.29
C ARG A 442 4.56 30.97 -5.26
N ASP A 443 3.39 30.53 -4.77
CA ASP A 443 2.33 29.95 -5.61
C ASP A 443 1.19 30.93 -5.93
N LEU A 444 1.19 32.13 -5.33
CA LEU A 444 0.20 33.19 -5.60
C LEU A 444 0.69 34.13 -6.70
N ASP A 445 -0.20 34.49 -7.63
CA ASP A 445 0.07 35.47 -8.69
C ASP A 445 0.38 36.87 -8.10
N PHE A 446 1.26 37.65 -8.73
CA PHE A 446 1.73 38.95 -8.23
C PHE A 446 0.58 39.89 -7.86
N ARG A 447 -0.50 39.88 -8.64
CA ARG A 447 -1.73 40.64 -8.36
C ARG A 447 -2.29 40.33 -6.96
N GLN A 448 -2.36 39.06 -6.60
CA GLN A 448 -2.92 38.63 -5.31
C GLN A 448 -2.00 39.05 -4.16
N ARG A 449 -0.69 39.04 -4.37
CA ARG A 449 0.29 39.51 -3.37
C ARG A 449 0.13 41.00 -3.08
N ILE A 450 0.01 41.84 -4.10
CA ILE A 450 -0.25 43.29 -3.93
C ILE A 450 -1.59 43.55 -3.24
N GLN A 451 -2.67 42.86 -3.65
CA GLN A 451 -3.98 42.99 -3.01
C GLN A 451 -3.94 42.64 -1.52
N ARG A 452 -3.20 41.57 -1.17
CA ARG A 452 -3.03 41.15 0.21
C ARG A 452 -2.23 42.15 1.03
N ILE A 453 -1.11 42.66 0.52
CA ILE A 453 -0.31 43.70 1.18
C ILE A 453 -1.18 44.92 1.51
N ILE A 454 -2.00 45.37 0.57
CA ILE A 454 -2.89 46.52 0.77
C ILE A 454 -3.97 46.21 1.79
N ALA A 455 -4.60 45.03 1.71
CA ALA A 455 -5.62 44.60 2.67
C ALA A 455 -5.05 44.54 4.10
N ASP A 456 -3.92 43.89 4.30
CA ASP A 456 -3.28 43.71 5.61
C ASP A 456 -2.87 45.06 6.23
N LEU A 457 -2.36 46.00 5.41
CA LEU A 457 -1.93 47.32 5.89
C LEU A 457 -3.08 48.29 6.17
N THR A 458 -4.25 48.05 5.57
CA THR A 458 -5.44 48.89 5.73
C THR A 458 -6.51 48.26 6.62
N GLU A 459 -6.27 47.03 7.10
CA GLU A 459 -7.15 46.33 8.03
C GLU A 459 -7.41 47.16 9.29
N ASN A 460 -8.69 47.31 9.65
CA ASN A 460 -9.15 48.10 10.80
C ASN A 460 -8.81 49.61 10.74
N ARG A 461 -8.72 50.18 9.53
CA ARG A 461 -8.53 51.62 9.30
C ARG A 461 -9.71 52.22 8.54
N ASP A 462 -10.11 53.44 8.91
CA ASP A 462 -11.15 54.22 8.22
C ASP A 462 -10.62 54.87 6.92
N ILE A 463 -10.09 54.06 6.01
CA ILE A 463 -9.57 54.51 4.71
C ILE A 463 -10.18 53.69 3.57
N VAL A 464 -10.74 54.37 2.57
CA VAL A 464 -11.29 53.69 1.40
C VAL A 464 -10.17 53.41 0.40
N THR A 465 -9.92 52.14 0.13
CA THR A 465 -8.89 51.70 -0.81
C THR A 465 -9.48 51.39 -2.19
N THR A 466 -8.82 51.85 -3.25
CA THR A 466 -9.15 51.49 -4.64
C THR A 466 -7.90 50.92 -5.30
N ILE A 467 -8.00 49.70 -5.81
CA ILE A 467 -6.88 49.02 -6.49
C ILE A 467 -7.25 48.85 -7.96
N ARG A 468 -6.41 49.35 -8.87
CA ARG A 468 -6.55 49.19 -10.32
C ARG A 468 -5.33 48.48 -10.87
N THR A 469 -5.55 47.48 -11.72
CA THR A 469 -4.45 46.77 -12.38
C THR A 469 -4.70 46.71 -13.88
N HIS A 470 -3.70 47.07 -14.67
CA HIS A 470 -3.75 47.12 -16.13
C HIS A 470 -2.58 46.33 -16.73
N GLY A 471 -2.84 45.52 -17.76
CA GLY A 471 -1.82 44.71 -18.41
C GLY A 471 -1.53 43.35 -17.74
N PRO A 472 -0.57 42.57 -18.30
CA PRO A 472 -0.30 41.20 -17.89
C PRO A 472 0.59 41.16 -16.63
N MET A 473 -0.03 41.07 -15.45
CA MET A 473 0.69 40.96 -14.16
C MET A 473 1.62 39.74 -14.08
N THR A 474 1.37 38.71 -14.90
CA THR A 474 2.22 37.52 -15.03
C THR A 474 3.63 37.82 -15.57
N ALA A 475 3.85 39.00 -16.16
CA ALA A 475 5.17 39.46 -16.61
C ALA A 475 6.00 40.10 -15.48
N VAL A 476 5.45 40.19 -14.26
CA VAL A 476 6.11 40.76 -13.09
C VAL A 476 6.54 39.63 -12.17
N ASP A 477 7.79 39.19 -12.32
CA ASP A 477 8.41 38.14 -11.53
C ASP A 477 9.81 38.55 -11.02
N GLY A 478 10.45 37.64 -10.27
CA GLY A 478 11.81 37.83 -9.77
C GLY A 478 12.00 39.09 -8.92
N GLU A 479 13.15 39.75 -9.10
CA GLU A 479 13.53 40.95 -8.34
C GLU A 479 12.52 42.10 -8.51
N LEU A 480 11.96 42.27 -9.72
CA LEU A 480 10.99 43.33 -9.99
C LEU A 480 9.75 43.21 -9.08
N ALA A 481 9.23 41.99 -8.93
CA ALA A 481 8.09 41.73 -8.05
C ALA A 481 8.42 42.05 -6.59
N GLU A 482 9.59 41.62 -6.10
CA GLU A 482 10.03 41.87 -4.72
C GLU A 482 10.19 43.36 -4.42
N HIS A 483 10.79 44.12 -5.34
CA HIS A 483 10.93 45.57 -5.19
C HIS A 483 9.58 46.29 -5.26
N ALA A 484 8.69 45.90 -6.18
CA ALA A 484 7.37 46.48 -6.32
C ALA A 484 6.48 46.23 -5.07
N GLU A 485 6.56 45.02 -4.49
CA GLU A 485 5.86 44.68 -3.25
C GLU A 485 6.37 45.53 -2.07
N ALA A 486 7.69 45.68 -1.95
CA ALA A 486 8.29 46.51 -0.91
C ALA A 486 7.92 48.00 -1.05
N VAL A 487 7.94 48.54 -2.27
CA VAL A 487 7.54 49.93 -2.55
C VAL A 487 6.05 50.14 -2.25
N THR A 488 5.19 49.18 -2.63
CA THR A 488 3.76 49.22 -2.31
C THR A 488 3.55 49.24 -0.80
N ALA A 489 4.19 48.34 -0.06
CA ALA A 489 4.06 48.27 1.40
C ALA A 489 4.50 49.58 2.08
N GLU A 490 5.61 50.15 1.64
CA GLU A 490 6.15 51.40 2.18
C GLU A 490 5.24 52.61 1.86
N ALA A 491 4.82 52.74 0.60
CA ALA A 491 3.95 53.84 0.17
C ALA A 491 2.58 53.81 0.89
N VAL A 492 1.97 52.62 0.98
CA VAL A 492 0.68 52.43 1.67
C VAL A 492 0.83 52.65 3.18
N SER A 493 1.88 52.13 3.80
CA SER A 493 2.18 52.37 5.22
C SER A 493 2.35 53.86 5.52
N ASN A 494 3.06 54.59 4.65
CA ASN A 494 3.23 56.04 4.77
C ASN A 494 1.90 56.79 4.65
N ALA A 495 1.06 56.41 3.69
CA ALA A 495 -0.29 56.98 3.59
C ALA A 495 -1.10 56.72 4.86
N VAL A 496 -1.20 55.47 5.33
CA VAL A 496 -2.00 55.10 6.50
C VAL A 496 -1.51 55.77 7.80
N ARG A 497 -0.19 55.87 7.99
CA ARG A 497 0.38 56.40 9.24
C ARG A 497 0.50 57.91 9.29
N HIS A 498 0.72 58.56 8.13
CA HIS A 498 1.20 59.94 8.12
C HIS A 498 0.30 60.91 7.38
N SER A 499 -0.57 60.47 6.47
CA SER A 499 -1.33 61.39 5.61
C SER A 499 -2.62 61.93 6.23
N GLY A 500 -3.29 61.14 7.10
CA GLY A 500 -4.67 61.42 7.53
C GLY A 500 -5.71 61.29 6.40
N ALA A 501 -5.36 60.60 5.31
CA ALA A 501 -6.20 60.40 4.14
C ALA A 501 -7.44 59.56 4.45
N SER A 502 -8.55 59.91 3.80
CA SER A 502 -9.78 59.11 3.78
C SER A 502 -9.87 58.19 2.56
N ARG A 503 -8.97 58.38 1.57
CA ARG A 503 -8.92 57.60 0.34
C ARG A 503 -7.49 57.32 -0.09
N LEU A 504 -7.27 56.09 -0.53
CA LEU A 504 -6.01 55.62 -1.08
C LEU A 504 -6.29 54.92 -2.41
N THR A 505 -5.58 55.32 -3.46
CA THR A 505 -5.66 54.70 -4.78
C THR A 505 -4.30 54.08 -5.10
N VAL A 506 -4.30 52.80 -5.45
CA VAL A 506 -3.12 52.08 -5.94
C VAL A 506 -3.42 51.62 -7.36
N GLU A 507 -2.60 52.06 -8.30
CA GLU A 507 -2.70 51.71 -9.71
C GLU A 507 -1.41 51.03 -10.16
N VAL A 508 -1.54 49.84 -10.72
CA VAL A 508 -0.44 49.04 -11.24
C VAL A 508 -0.66 48.84 -12.74
N SER A 509 0.31 49.20 -13.55
CA SER A 509 0.26 49.04 -15.00
C SER A 509 1.49 48.32 -15.52
N VAL A 510 1.27 47.35 -16.40
CA VAL A 510 2.33 46.61 -17.10
C VAL A 510 2.12 46.81 -18.61
N ALA A 511 3.02 47.56 -19.23
CA ALA A 511 3.04 47.79 -20.68
C ALA A 511 4.49 47.64 -21.16
N ASP A 512 5.07 48.67 -21.79
CA ASP A 512 6.49 48.70 -22.16
C ASP A 512 7.41 48.79 -20.92
N MET A 513 6.86 49.30 -19.82
CA MET A 513 7.50 49.31 -18.50
C MET A 513 6.48 48.91 -17.43
N PHE A 514 6.98 48.53 -16.26
CA PHE A 514 6.17 48.42 -15.06
C PHE A 514 5.98 49.81 -14.45
N THR A 515 4.76 50.13 -14.02
CA THR A 515 4.40 51.37 -13.34
C THR A 515 3.54 51.08 -12.13
N LEU A 516 3.92 51.65 -10.98
CA LEU A 516 3.18 51.63 -9.72
C LEU A 516 2.92 53.07 -9.30
N ASP A 517 1.64 53.43 -9.27
CA ASP A 517 1.14 54.72 -8.81
C ASP A 517 0.37 54.54 -7.50
N VAL A 518 0.86 55.16 -6.43
CA VAL A 518 0.18 55.18 -5.13
C VAL A 518 -0.16 56.62 -4.79
N SER A 519 -1.45 56.91 -4.64
CA SER A 519 -1.93 58.26 -4.36
C SER A 519 -2.92 58.29 -3.20
N ASP A 520 -2.69 59.20 -2.25
CA ASP A 520 -3.58 59.50 -1.14
C ASP A 520 -4.15 60.92 -1.25
N ASN A 521 -5.27 61.19 -0.55
CA ASN A 521 -5.90 62.51 -0.50
C ASN A 521 -5.62 63.28 0.82
N GLY A 522 -4.53 62.95 1.51
CA GLY A 522 -4.21 63.50 2.82
C GLY A 522 -3.49 64.84 2.76
N ARG A 523 -2.71 65.13 3.81
CA ARG A 523 -2.05 66.44 4.01
C ARG A 523 -0.77 66.67 3.19
N GLY A 524 -0.34 65.70 2.38
CA GLY A 524 0.91 65.76 1.61
C GLY A 524 2.18 65.72 2.48
N ILE A 525 3.35 65.90 1.85
CA ILE A 525 4.67 65.87 2.51
C ILE A 525 5.14 67.31 2.78
N PRO A 526 5.42 67.70 4.06
CA PRO A 526 5.97 69.01 4.38
C PRO A 526 7.35 69.24 3.74
N ALA A 527 7.62 70.47 3.25
CA ALA A 527 8.88 70.84 2.61
C ALA A 527 10.11 70.67 3.52
N ASP A 528 9.94 70.81 4.83
CA ASP A 528 10.99 70.71 5.84
C ASP A 528 11.01 69.34 6.54
N ASN A 529 10.49 68.27 5.90
CA ASN A 529 10.35 66.96 6.53
C ASN A 529 11.74 66.32 6.82
N PRO A 530 12.13 66.14 8.10
CA PRO A 530 13.44 65.60 8.45
C PRO A 530 13.55 64.08 8.26
N ARG A 531 12.45 63.39 7.91
CA ARG A 531 12.39 61.94 7.71
C ARG A 531 12.25 61.60 6.22
N THR A 532 13.39 61.50 5.54
CA THR A 532 13.49 61.16 4.11
C THR A 532 13.80 59.69 3.84
N SER A 533 14.12 58.88 4.86
CA SER A 533 14.63 57.50 4.67
C SER A 533 13.69 56.59 3.87
N GLY A 534 12.40 56.53 4.22
CA GLY A 534 11.42 55.72 3.46
C GLY A 534 11.25 56.17 2.01
N LEU A 535 11.33 57.48 1.76
CA LEU A 535 11.25 58.07 0.42
C LEU A 535 12.53 57.79 -0.39
N ALA A 536 13.69 57.89 0.27
CA ALA A 536 15.00 57.59 -0.31
C ALA A 536 15.11 56.11 -0.71
N ASN A 537 14.54 55.21 0.09
CA ASN A 537 14.52 53.78 -0.21
C ASN A 537 13.65 53.43 -1.41
N MET A 538 12.46 54.03 -1.53
CA MET A 538 11.63 53.83 -2.72
C MET A 538 12.36 54.30 -4.00
N LYS A 539 13.13 55.40 -3.91
CA LYS A 539 13.97 55.88 -5.00
C LYS A 539 15.13 54.94 -5.31
N HIS A 540 15.85 54.49 -4.28
CA HIS A 540 16.98 53.58 -4.44
C HIS A 540 16.56 52.25 -5.08
N ARG A 541 15.39 51.69 -4.69
CA ARG A 541 14.83 50.47 -5.30
C ARG A 541 14.47 50.64 -6.78
N ALA A 542 14.05 51.85 -7.20
CA ALA A 542 13.84 52.15 -8.61
C ALA A 542 15.17 52.15 -9.37
N GLU A 543 16.16 52.85 -8.84
CA GLU A 543 17.49 52.99 -9.45
C GLU A 543 18.21 51.65 -9.59
N GLN A 544 18.06 50.74 -8.62
CA GLN A 544 18.60 49.37 -8.68
C GLN A 544 18.09 48.57 -9.87
N LEU A 545 16.84 48.83 -10.30
CA LEU A 545 16.21 48.18 -11.44
C LEU A 545 16.35 48.99 -12.74
N GLY A 546 17.12 50.09 -12.74
CA GLY A 546 17.24 50.99 -13.89
C GLY A 546 15.97 51.82 -14.15
N GLY A 547 15.09 51.93 -13.15
CA GLY A 547 13.85 52.67 -13.17
C GLY A 547 13.92 54.05 -12.51
N THR A 548 12.76 54.68 -12.30
CA THR A 548 12.63 56.00 -11.67
C THR A 548 11.54 56.03 -10.61
N CYS A 549 11.70 56.90 -9.61
CA CYS A 549 10.68 57.16 -8.59
C CYS A 549 10.51 58.67 -8.44
N GLU A 550 9.30 59.14 -8.68
CA GLU A 550 8.90 60.53 -8.51
C GLU A 550 7.83 60.63 -7.41
N ILE A 551 8.10 61.49 -6.43
CA ILE A 551 7.16 61.74 -5.33
C ILE A 551 6.71 63.19 -5.45
N THR A 552 5.41 63.38 -5.69
CA THR A 552 4.82 64.68 -5.95
C THR A 552 3.63 64.95 -5.04
N THR A 553 3.29 66.23 -4.90
CA THR A 553 2.05 66.67 -4.24
C THR A 553 1.09 67.14 -5.33
N PRO A 554 0.02 66.39 -5.63
CA PRO A 554 -0.96 66.78 -6.63
C PRO A 554 -1.63 68.13 -6.29
N PRO A 555 -2.15 68.87 -7.28
CA PRO A 555 -2.88 70.13 -7.06
C PRO A 555 -4.11 69.98 -6.15
N GLU A 556 -4.67 68.78 -6.10
CA GLU A 556 -5.85 68.42 -5.30
C GLU A 556 -5.49 68.07 -3.83
N GLY A 557 -4.21 68.11 -3.46
CA GLY A 557 -3.70 67.71 -2.15
C GLY A 557 -3.19 66.27 -2.12
N GLY A 558 -2.65 65.86 -0.96
CA GLY A 558 -2.13 64.51 -0.73
C GLY A 558 -0.74 64.24 -1.30
N THR A 559 -0.38 62.96 -1.39
CA THR A 559 0.90 62.50 -1.94
C THR A 559 0.65 61.58 -3.11
N ARG A 560 1.47 61.69 -4.16
CA ARG A 560 1.55 60.70 -5.23
C ARG A 560 2.97 60.17 -5.33
N VAL A 561 3.11 58.85 -5.21
CA VAL A 561 4.34 58.11 -5.50
C VAL A 561 4.15 57.46 -6.87
N HIS A 562 4.94 57.91 -7.84
CA HIS A 562 4.99 57.34 -9.19
C HIS A 562 6.32 56.59 -9.36
N TRP A 563 6.24 55.26 -9.40
CA TRP A 563 7.41 54.38 -9.46
C TRP A 563 7.39 53.58 -10.76
N THR A 564 8.49 53.59 -11.51
CA THR A 564 8.63 52.88 -12.77
C THR A 564 9.87 52.02 -12.79
N ALA A 565 9.81 50.90 -13.52
CA ALA A 565 10.96 50.06 -13.78
C ALA A 565 10.81 49.34 -15.13
N PRO A 566 11.90 49.10 -15.87
CA PRO A 566 11.86 48.27 -17.07
C PRO A 566 11.43 46.84 -16.71
N LEU A 567 10.68 46.21 -17.61
CA LEU A 567 10.42 44.77 -17.51
C LEU A 567 11.71 44.05 -17.88
N THR A 568 12.12 43.08 -17.07
CA THR A 568 13.30 42.27 -17.36
C THR A 568 13.04 41.46 -18.63
N ASP A 569 13.85 41.67 -19.69
CA ASP A 569 13.80 40.81 -20.87
C ASP A 569 14.09 39.37 -20.43
N ARG A 570 13.18 38.44 -20.76
CA ARG A 570 13.37 37.00 -20.57
C ARG A 570 14.34 36.42 -21.59
#